data_AF-A0ABD4A9N3-F1
#
_entry.id   AF-A0ABD4A9N3-F1
#
_cell.length_a   1.000
_cell.length_b   1.000
_cell.length_c   1.000
_cell.angle_alpha   90.00
_cell.angle_beta   90.00
_cell.angle_gamma   90.00
#
_symmetry.space_group_name_H-M   'P 1'
#
loop_
_entity.id
_entity.type
_entity.pdbx_description
1 polymer ?
#
loop_
_entity_poly.entity_id
_entity_poly.type
_entity_poly.pdbx_seq_one_letter_code
_entity_poly.pdbx_strand_id
1 'polypeptide(L)'
;MIGAIIGDIVGSRFEFNNHRNKNFKLFAEDCHVTDDSIMTLAIAKAIMETERAINKDNEKNGYYSLLEEMSVRYMQEIGRKYPDCGYGYRFNQWVFCANPEPYNSFGNGAAMRISPVGFIARTESEACKLSEIVTGVTHNHEEGLKGAEATAVAIFMAWNGCTKSEIRNKINSSYYPLNFTIDGIRVSYQFNETCQETVPQAIAAFLESGSFEDAIRTAISVGGDSDTLAAITGAIAEAYYGVPEILRKKALTYLDDELRAIYDEWCEFTEARHPLTKFKMLTKYIGKLSDRAYFGDWVFDDENDGSSEHPKQMPFVKYDELVKMFVDEFYQFSQSHPEYKLMKYHLILEDYGVQPNTAGLRDAKVELLDAQCILAMIMCIIRFERFGEGLLLNFFKEGIILKWLKRLKTIDDSDIVSNPANIPNQSSKDK
;
A
#
# COMPACT_ATOMS: atom_id res chain seq x y z
N MET A 1 3.85 1.50 -5.51
CA MET A 1 5.12 1.61 -6.25
C MET A 1 5.98 2.79 -5.76
N ILE A 2 5.45 4.01 -5.58
CA ILE A 2 6.27 5.18 -5.21
C ILE A 2 6.92 5.05 -3.83
N GLY A 3 6.31 4.28 -2.92
CA GLY A 3 6.86 4.01 -1.61
C GLY A 3 8.17 3.23 -1.67
N ALA A 4 8.26 2.26 -2.59
CA ALA A 4 9.51 1.54 -2.85
C ALA A 4 10.60 2.49 -3.35
N ILE A 5 10.25 3.34 -4.33
CA ILE A 5 11.14 4.33 -4.92
C ILE A 5 11.64 5.34 -3.87
N ILE A 6 10.76 5.80 -2.97
CA ILE A 6 11.17 6.67 -1.85
C ILE A 6 12.12 5.94 -0.91
N GLY A 7 11.86 4.67 -0.61
CA GLY A 7 12.71 3.85 0.25
C GLY A 7 14.12 3.73 -0.29
N ASP A 8 14.24 3.33 -1.55
CA ASP A 8 15.50 3.28 -2.31
C ASP A 8 16.22 4.65 -2.25
N ILE A 9 15.61 5.72 -2.75
CA ILE A 9 16.24 7.05 -2.84
C ILE A 9 16.76 7.53 -1.48
N VAL A 10 15.97 7.34 -0.43
CA VAL A 10 16.34 7.77 0.93
C VAL A 10 17.44 6.88 1.52
N GLY A 11 17.44 5.58 1.19
CA GLY A 11 18.37 4.60 1.70
C GLY A 11 19.70 4.51 0.98
N SER A 12 19.78 4.92 -0.28
CA SER A 12 20.98 4.76 -1.12
C SER A 12 22.24 5.36 -0.52
N ARG A 13 22.14 6.50 0.16
CA ARG A 13 23.29 7.13 0.84
C ARG A 13 23.75 6.41 2.13
N PHE A 14 22.95 5.48 2.65
CA PHE A 14 23.17 4.81 3.94
C PHE A 14 23.56 3.34 3.81
N GLU A 15 23.48 2.77 2.61
CA GLU A 15 23.81 1.37 2.31
C GLU A 15 25.17 0.94 2.90
N PHE A 16 26.23 1.69 2.59
CA PHE A 16 27.59 1.45 3.10
C PHE A 16 28.00 2.37 4.27
N ASN A 17 27.11 3.26 4.70
CA ASN A 17 27.35 4.22 5.79
C ASN A 17 26.11 4.32 6.68
N ASN A 18 25.80 3.22 7.37
CA ASN A 18 24.54 3.08 8.08
C ASN A 18 24.31 4.18 9.12
N HIS A 19 23.07 4.68 9.16
CA HIS A 19 22.64 5.68 10.13
C HIS A 19 21.72 5.06 11.17
N ARG A 20 22.26 4.70 12.34
CA ARG A 20 21.56 3.94 13.39
C ARG A 20 20.59 4.77 14.23
N ASN A 21 19.88 5.72 13.62
CA ASN A 21 18.91 6.61 14.27
C ASN A 21 17.81 7.04 13.29
N LYS A 22 16.61 7.36 13.79
CA LYS A 22 15.50 7.89 12.97
C LYS A 22 15.67 9.36 12.55
N ASN A 23 16.54 10.12 13.22
CA ASN A 23 16.73 11.55 12.95
C ASN A 23 17.72 11.79 11.80
N PHE A 24 17.18 12.05 10.61
CA PHE A 24 17.94 12.42 9.41
C PHE A 24 17.03 13.12 8.40
N LYS A 25 17.62 13.83 7.43
CA LYS A 25 16.84 14.44 6.33
C LYS A 25 16.47 13.36 5.31
N LEU A 26 15.20 13.14 4.96
CA LEU A 26 14.83 12.08 4.01
C LEU A 26 15.53 12.27 2.64
N PHE A 27 15.35 13.45 2.03
CA PHE A 27 15.93 13.76 0.73
C PHE A 27 17.14 14.70 0.86
N ALA A 28 18.29 14.27 0.36
CA ALA A 28 19.53 15.04 0.32
C ALA A 28 20.17 15.03 -1.07
N GLU A 29 21.28 15.76 -1.23
CA GLU A 29 21.98 15.91 -2.52
C GLU A 29 22.67 14.63 -2.98
N ASP A 30 23.04 13.76 -2.02
CA ASP A 30 23.70 12.47 -2.23
C ASP A 30 22.73 11.30 -2.43
N CYS A 31 21.42 11.54 -2.26
CA CYS A 31 20.38 10.58 -2.61
C CYS A 31 20.32 10.38 -4.13
N HIS A 32 20.16 9.14 -4.55
CA HIS A 32 19.97 8.75 -5.94
C HIS A 32 19.13 7.48 -5.99
N VAL A 33 18.61 7.18 -7.19
CA VAL A 33 17.89 5.95 -7.49
C VAL A 33 18.89 4.82 -7.76
N THR A 34 18.63 3.64 -7.20
CA THR A 34 19.43 2.43 -7.42
C THR A 34 18.69 1.39 -8.28
N ASP A 35 19.25 0.19 -8.39
CA ASP A 35 18.65 -0.92 -9.10
C ASP A 35 17.28 -1.33 -8.55
N ASP A 36 16.99 -1.06 -7.29
CA ASP A 36 15.68 -1.25 -6.66
C ASP A 36 14.54 -0.62 -7.44
N SER A 37 14.58 0.71 -7.64
CA SER A 37 13.54 1.41 -8.39
C SER A 37 13.56 1.06 -9.87
N ILE A 38 14.76 0.93 -10.46
CA ILE A 38 14.91 0.65 -11.90
C ILE A 38 14.28 -0.71 -12.22
N MET A 39 14.56 -1.73 -11.40
CA MET A 39 13.98 -3.07 -11.57
C MET A 39 12.51 -3.12 -11.15
N THR A 40 12.08 -2.32 -10.16
CA THR A 40 10.65 -2.15 -9.86
C THR A 40 9.88 -1.64 -11.07
N LEU A 41 10.39 -0.59 -11.73
CA LEU A 41 9.78 -0.01 -12.93
C LEU A 41 9.83 -0.98 -14.11
N ALA A 42 10.90 -1.76 -14.25
CA ALA A 42 11.00 -2.79 -15.28
C ALA A 42 9.95 -3.90 -15.12
N ILE A 43 9.70 -4.36 -13.89
CA ILE A 43 8.63 -5.32 -13.61
C ILE A 43 7.25 -4.70 -13.85
N ALA A 44 7.03 -3.44 -13.47
CA ALA A 44 5.80 -2.72 -13.77
C ALA A 44 5.55 -2.67 -15.29
N LYS A 45 6.58 -2.34 -16.08
CA LYS A 45 6.50 -2.33 -17.55
C LYS A 45 6.20 -3.71 -18.12
N ALA A 46 6.86 -4.76 -17.63
CA ALA A 46 6.59 -6.13 -18.06
C ALA A 46 5.13 -6.55 -17.84
N ILE A 47 4.56 -6.23 -16.67
CA ILE A 47 3.15 -6.51 -16.37
C ILE A 47 2.22 -5.74 -17.32
N MET A 48 2.43 -4.44 -17.50
CA MET A 48 1.59 -3.61 -18.38
C MET A 48 1.56 -4.13 -19.82
N GLU A 49 2.73 -4.50 -20.34
CA GLU A 49 2.86 -4.95 -21.72
C GLU A 49 2.32 -6.37 -21.93
N THR A 50 2.48 -7.25 -20.94
CA THR A 50 1.84 -8.58 -20.94
C THR A 50 0.32 -8.44 -21.03
N GLU A 51 -0.26 -7.54 -20.25
CA GLU A 51 -1.71 -7.31 -20.22
C GLU A 51 -2.23 -6.68 -21.51
N ARG A 52 -1.47 -5.77 -22.12
CA ARG A 52 -1.81 -5.18 -23.43
C ARG A 52 -1.76 -6.21 -24.55
N ALA A 53 -0.81 -7.13 -24.52
CA ALA A 53 -0.68 -8.18 -25.53
C ALA A 53 -1.83 -9.19 -25.44
N ILE A 54 -2.12 -9.69 -24.24
CA ILE A 54 -3.20 -10.69 -24.03
C ILE A 54 -4.58 -10.12 -24.40
N ASN A 55 -4.83 -8.84 -24.13
CA ASN A 55 -6.09 -8.18 -24.52
C ASN A 55 -6.26 -8.03 -26.04
N LYS A 56 -5.17 -8.12 -26.84
CA LYS A 56 -5.24 -8.03 -28.31
C LYS A 56 -5.48 -9.38 -28.97
N ASP A 57 -4.90 -10.45 -28.45
CA ASP A 57 -4.85 -11.73 -29.17
C ASP A 57 -5.97 -12.72 -28.81
N ASN A 58 -6.81 -12.45 -27.80
CA ASN A 58 -7.90 -13.35 -27.34
C ASN A 58 -7.44 -14.80 -27.01
N GLU A 59 -6.14 -15.10 -27.04
CA GLU A 59 -5.58 -16.41 -26.73
C GLU A 59 -5.41 -16.53 -25.21
N LYS A 60 -6.29 -17.35 -24.62
CA LYS A 60 -6.38 -17.58 -23.17
C LYS A 60 -5.26 -18.44 -22.57
N ASN A 61 -4.26 -18.86 -23.35
CA ASN A 61 -3.20 -19.75 -22.89
C ASN A 61 -1.84 -19.07 -23.08
N GLY A 62 -1.19 -18.67 -21.98
CA GLY A 62 0.19 -18.19 -22.04
C GLY A 62 0.52 -16.95 -21.21
N TYR A 63 -0.42 -16.36 -20.45
CA TYR A 63 -0.15 -15.14 -19.66
C TYR A 63 1.12 -15.24 -18.82
N TYR A 64 1.28 -16.33 -18.05
CA TYR A 64 2.45 -16.49 -17.18
C TYR A 64 3.76 -16.68 -17.96
N SER A 65 3.73 -17.44 -19.06
CA SER A 65 4.90 -17.61 -19.93
C SER A 65 5.29 -16.31 -20.63
N LEU A 66 4.30 -15.52 -21.06
CA LEU A 66 4.53 -14.20 -21.64
C LEU A 66 5.05 -13.21 -20.58
N LEU A 67 4.52 -13.26 -19.36
CA LEU A 67 5.02 -12.44 -18.26
C LEU A 67 6.47 -12.77 -17.92
N GLU A 68 6.84 -14.04 -17.93
CA GLU A 68 8.22 -14.49 -17.76
C GLU A 68 9.13 -13.89 -18.85
N GLU A 69 8.75 -14.03 -20.13
CA GLU A 69 9.48 -13.45 -21.27
C GLU A 69 9.59 -11.92 -21.15
N MET A 70 8.49 -11.24 -20.87
CA MET A 70 8.44 -9.78 -20.74
C MET A 70 9.25 -9.30 -19.54
N SER A 71 9.28 -10.05 -18.43
CA SER A 71 10.12 -9.74 -17.28
C SER A 71 11.59 -9.77 -17.68
N VAL A 72 12.03 -10.81 -18.40
CA VAL A 72 13.42 -10.87 -18.92
C VAL A 72 13.70 -9.70 -19.85
N ARG A 73 12.84 -9.47 -20.85
CA ARG A 73 13.00 -8.40 -21.84
C ARG A 73 13.15 -7.04 -21.19
N TYR A 74 12.19 -6.62 -20.36
CA TYR A 74 12.18 -5.26 -19.83
C TYR A 74 13.20 -5.04 -18.72
N MET A 75 13.52 -6.05 -17.90
CA MET A 75 14.63 -5.95 -16.95
C MET A 75 15.96 -5.72 -17.67
N GLN A 76 16.20 -6.40 -18.80
CA GLN A 76 17.41 -6.17 -19.60
C GLN A 76 17.37 -4.85 -20.37
N GLU A 77 16.26 -4.54 -21.05
CA GLU A 77 16.13 -3.33 -21.88
C GLU A 77 16.32 -2.06 -21.05
N ILE A 78 15.66 -1.97 -19.90
CA ILE A 78 15.75 -0.82 -19.01
C ILE A 78 17.06 -0.89 -18.24
N GLY A 79 17.40 -2.03 -17.63
CA GLY A 79 18.57 -2.13 -16.76
C GLY A 79 19.91 -1.88 -17.46
N ARG A 80 20.04 -2.26 -18.73
CA ARG A 80 21.27 -1.98 -19.52
C ARG A 80 21.56 -0.50 -19.71
N LYS A 81 20.57 0.38 -19.55
CA LYS A 81 20.74 1.84 -19.65
C LYS A 81 21.32 2.44 -18.38
N TYR A 82 21.31 1.70 -17.26
CA TYR A 82 21.78 2.14 -15.96
C TYR A 82 22.84 1.15 -15.41
N PRO A 83 24.03 1.02 -16.05
CA PRO A 83 25.04 0.04 -15.64
C PRO A 83 25.63 0.29 -14.24
N ASP A 84 25.64 1.54 -13.79
CA ASP A 84 26.32 2.01 -12.57
C ASP A 84 25.33 2.34 -11.43
N CYS A 85 24.24 1.58 -11.31
CA CYS A 85 23.16 1.87 -10.36
C CYS A 85 23.08 0.92 -9.13
N GLY A 86 24.09 0.08 -8.89
CA GLY A 86 24.13 -0.79 -7.70
C GLY A 86 24.03 -2.30 -7.95
N TYR A 87 23.93 -2.75 -9.20
CA TYR A 87 23.76 -4.18 -9.50
C TYR A 87 24.78 -5.09 -8.81
N GLY A 88 24.28 -6.04 -8.02
CA GLY A 88 25.07 -7.15 -7.51
C GLY A 88 25.76 -7.93 -8.64
N TYR A 89 26.96 -8.44 -8.37
CA TYR A 89 27.86 -9.02 -9.39
C TYR A 89 27.20 -10.01 -10.35
N ARG A 90 26.44 -10.99 -9.83
CA ARG A 90 25.77 -11.99 -10.66
C ARG A 90 24.61 -11.40 -11.47
N PHE A 91 23.90 -10.43 -10.91
CA PHE A 91 22.82 -9.76 -11.62
C PHE A 91 23.37 -8.89 -12.75
N ASN A 92 24.49 -8.20 -12.53
CA ASN A 92 25.20 -7.47 -13.58
C ASN A 92 25.56 -8.39 -14.77
N GLN A 93 26.08 -9.60 -14.50
CA GLN A 93 26.31 -10.58 -15.58
C GLN A 93 25.02 -11.00 -16.30
N TRP A 94 23.93 -11.20 -15.55
CA TRP A 94 22.63 -11.58 -16.10
C TRP A 94 22.04 -10.49 -16.99
N VAL A 95 22.05 -9.22 -16.55
CA VAL A 95 21.40 -8.12 -17.28
C VAL A 95 22.10 -7.83 -18.62
N PHE A 96 23.42 -8.00 -18.69
CA PHE A 96 24.21 -7.83 -19.91
C PHE A 96 24.39 -9.11 -20.76
N CYS A 97 23.88 -10.26 -20.31
CA CYS A 97 23.93 -11.50 -21.08
C CYS A 97 22.94 -11.50 -22.25
N ALA A 98 23.33 -12.03 -23.41
CA ALA A 98 22.44 -12.14 -24.57
C ALA A 98 21.28 -13.11 -24.34
N ASN A 99 21.53 -14.25 -23.68
CA ASN A 99 20.54 -15.27 -23.33
C ASN A 99 20.67 -15.55 -21.83
N PRO A 100 20.06 -14.74 -20.96
CA PRO A 100 20.23 -14.86 -19.54
C PRO A 100 19.44 -16.06 -18.99
N GLU A 101 20.02 -16.78 -18.02
CA GLU A 101 19.39 -17.89 -17.32
C GLU A 101 19.39 -17.60 -15.80
N PRO A 102 18.40 -18.09 -15.05
CA PRO A 102 18.39 -17.92 -13.60
C PRO A 102 19.58 -18.64 -12.95
N TYR A 103 20.14 -18.03 -11.90
CA TYR A 103 21.46 -18.43 -11.36
C TYR A 103 21.41 -18.83 -9.88
N ASN A 104 20.28 -19.39 -9.44
CA ASN A 104 20.04 -19.93 -8.10
C ASN A 104 20.38 -18.94 -6.97
N SER A 105 19.96 -17.69 -7.15
CA SER A 105 20.18 -16.61 -6.18
C SER A 105 19.14 -16.61 -5.06
N PHE A 106 19.62 -16.41 -3.83
CA PHE A 106 18.82 -16.17 -2.62
C PHE A 106 18.93 -14.72 -2.12
N GLY A 107 19.43 -13.82 -2.98
CA GLY A 107 19.59 -12.40 -2.68
C GLY A 107 18.27 -11.65 -2.54
N ASN A 108 18.28 -10.57 -1.76
CA ASN A 108 17.14 -9.66 -1.52
C ASN A 108 16.71 -8.87 -2.77
N GLY A 109 17.53 -8.85 -3.83
CA GLY A 109 17.16 -8.31 -5.14
C GLY A 109 15.93 -8.98 -5.78
N ALA A 110 15.52 -10.14 -5.29
CA ALA A 110 14.21 -10.74 -5.55
C ALA A 110 13.06 -9.87 -5.01
N ALA A 111 13.15 -9.46 -3.74
CA ALA A 111 12.10 -8.76 -3.01
C ALA A 111 12.07 -7.26 -3.28
N MET A 112 13.22 -6.63 -3.54
CA MET A 112 13.33 -5.17 -3.75
C MET A 112 12.42 -4.64 -4.86
N ARG A 113 12.23 -5.44 -5.91
CA ARG A 113 11.51 -5.06 -7.14
C ARG A 113 10.09 -5.61 -7.25
N ILE A 114 9.62 -6.35 -6.25
CA ILE A 114 8.39 -7.14 -6.35
C ILE A 114 7.11 -6.31 -6.17
N SER A 115 7.25 -5.05 -5.77
CA SER A 115 6.11 -4.23 -5.37
C SER A 115 4.96 -4.16 -6.39
N PRO A 116 5.18 -4.08 -7.73
CA PRO A 116 4.08 -4.03 -8.70
C PRO A 116 3.15 -5.25 -8.62
N VAL A 117 3.69 -6.44 -8.30
CA VAL A 117 2.92 -7.68 -8.14
C VAL A 117 1.90 -7.56 -7.01
N GLY A 118 2.33 -7.05 -5.85
CA GLY A 118 1.45 -6.91 -4.68
C GLY A 118 0.30 -5.92 -4.90
N PHE A 119 0.51 -4.88 -5.70
CA PHE A 119 -0.55 -3.92 -6.05
C PHE A 119 -1.54 -4.49 -7.07
N ILE A 120 -1.08 -5.28 -8.04
CA ILE A 120 -1.90 -5.70 -9.17
C ILE A 120 -2.67 -7.01 -8.96
N ALA A 121 -2.20 -7.85 -8.03
CA ALA A 121 -2.82 -9.12 -7.72
C ALA A 121 -4.27 -8.93 -7.21
N ARG A 122 -5.18 -9.77 -7.69
CA ARG A 122 -6.60 -9.75 -7.34
C ARG A 122 -6.90 -10.70 -6.18
N THR A 123 -6.08 -11.74 -6.04
CA THR A 123 -6.16 -12.71 -4.94
C THR A 123 -4.77 -12.96 -4.39
N GLU A 124 -4.69 -13.47 -3.15
CA GLU A 124 -3.42 -13.87 -2.55
C GLU A 124 -2.71 -14.95 -3.39
N SER A 125 -3.46 -15.95 -3.89
CA SER A 125 -2.89 -17.00 -4.76
C SER A 125 -2.32 -16.45 -6.07
N GLU A 126 -2.94 -15.41 -6.63
CA GLU A 126 -2.40 -14.71 -7.81
C GLU A 126 -1.15 -13.92 -7.44
N ALA A 127 -1.10 -13.28 -6.26
CA ALA A 127 0.11 -12.60 -5.78
C ALA A 127 1.29 -13.58 -5.66
N CYS A 128 1.06 -14.77 -5.09
CA CYS A 128 2.06 -15.84 -5.03
C CYS A 128 2.50 -16.26 -6.44
N LYS A 129 1.54 -16.51 -7.35
CA LYS A 129 1.89 -17.01 -8.69
C LYS A 129 2.64 -15.99 -9.54
N LEU A 130 2.21 -14.73 -9.52
CA LEU A 130 2.90 -13.64 -10.20
C LEU A 130 4.31 -13.45 -9.61
N SER A 131 4.43 -13.50 -8.27
CA SER A 131 5.72 -13.36 -7.59
C SER A 131 6.70 -14.47 -8.00
N GLU A 132 6.26 -15.73 -8.02
CA GLU A 132 7.05 -16.87 -8.47
C GLU A 132 7.61 -16.65 -9.88
N ILE A 133 6.74 -16.26 -10.82
CA ILE A 133 7.11 -16.07 -12.24
C ILE A 133 8.14 -14.94 -12.41
N VAL A 134 7.87 -13.75 -11.90
CA VAL A 134 8.78 -12.60 -12.12
C VAL A 134 10.09 -12.70 -11.32
N THR A 135 10.08 -13.47 -10.23
CA THR A 135 11.29 -13.69 -9.42
C THR A 135 12.16 -14.78 -10.01
N GLY A 136 11.53 -15.85 -10.51
CA GLY A 136 12.18 -17.06 -11.02
C GLY A 136 13.14 -16.83 -12.18
N VAL A 137 13.00 -15.73 -12.93
CA VAL A 137 13.90 -15.36 -14.04
C VAL A 137 15.34 -15.09 -13.61
N THR A 138 15.59 -14.84 -12.32
CA THR A 138 16.94 -14.58 -11.76
C THR A 138 17.19 -15.32 -10.44
N HIS A 139 16.18 -15.35 -9.55
CA HIS A 139 16.26 -15.87 -8.19
C HIS A 139 15.37 -17.10 -8.04
N ASN A 140 15.83 -18.24 -8.54
CA ASN A 140 15.13 -19.53 -8.45
C ASN A 140 15.57 -20.39 -7.25
N HIS A 141 16.27 -19.81 -6.27
CA HIS A 141 16.51 -20.44 -4.98
C HIS A 141 15.29 -20.29 -4.07
N GLU A 142 15.01 -21.28 -3.21
CA GLU A 142 13.85 -21.28 -2.29
C GLU A 142 13.74 -19.99 -1.47
N GLU A 143 14.82 -19.56 -0.80
CA GLU A 143 14.83 -18.30 -0.03
C GLU A 143 14.65 -17.03 -0.89
N GLY A 144 15.09 -17.04 -2.16
CA GLY A 144 14.84 -15.93 -3.09
C GLY A 144 13.35 -15.80 -3.41
N LEU A 145 12.73 -16.92 -3.80
CA LEU A 145 11.29 -17.00 -4.10
C LEU A 145 10.44 -16.67 -2.86
N LYS A 146 10.79 -17.22 -1.70
CA LYS A 146 10.11 -17.00 -0.43
C LYS A 146 10.17 -15.54 0.03
N GLY A 147 11.31 -14.87 -0.13
CA GLY A 147 11.47 -13.46 0.23
C GLY A 147 10.62 -12.53 -0.64
N ALA A 148 10.61 -12.77 -1.95
CA ALA A 148 9.76 -12.02 -2.88
C ALA A 148 8.28 -12.26 -2.61
N GLU A 149 7.87 -13.52 -2.41
CA GLU A 149 6.47 -13.85 -2.14
C GLU A 149 5.99 -13.24 -0.81
N ALA A 150 6.78 -13.34 0.27
CA ALA A 150 6.45 -12.72 1.55
C ALA A 150 6.20 -11.21 1.41
N THR A 151 7.04 -10.54 0.61
CA THR A 151 6.91 -9.10 0.35
C THR A 151 5.68 -8.79 -0.49
N ALA A 152 5.45 -9.52 -1.60
CA ALA A 152 4.29 -9.33 -2.46
C ALA A 152 2.96 -9.56 -1.71
N VAL A 153 2.90 -10.61 -0.87
CA VAL A 153 1.74 -10.92 -0.03
C VAL A 153 1.53 -9.84 1.04
N ALA A 154 2.59 -9.36 1.69
CA ALA A 154 2.46 -8.27 2.66
C ALA A 154 1.89 -6.99 2.02
N ILE A 155 2.35 -6.63 0.82
CA ILE A 155 1.84 -5.50 0.04
C ILE A 155 0.37 -5.74 -0.34
N PHE A 156 0.05 -6.92 -0.87
CA PHE A 156 -1.32 -7.29 -1.24
C PHE A 156 -2.28 -7.19 -0.04
N MET A 157 -1.90 -7.75 1.11
CA MET A 157 -2.71 -7.70 2.32
C MET A 157 -2.90 -6.26 2.83
N ALA A 158 -1.81 -5.48 2.88
CA ALA A 158 -1.86 -4.06 3.25
C ALA A 158 -2.80 -3.27 2.32
N TRP A 159 -2.64 -3.45 1.01
CA TRP A 159 -3.50 -2.83 -0.01
C TRP A 159 -4.97 -3.26 0.13
N ASN A 160 -5.21 -4.48 0.62
CA ASN A 160 -6.54 -5.03 0.89
C ASN A 160 -7.13 -4.70 2.27
N GLY A 161 -6.49 -3.78 3.00
CA GLY A 161 -7.00 -3.26 4.25
C GLY A 161 -6.90 -4.23 5.42
N CYS A 162 -6.04 -5.25 5.31
CA CYS A 162 -5.67 -6.09 6.45
C CYS A 162 -4.95 -5.25 7.52
N THR A 163 -5.15 -5.63 8.77
CA THR A 163 -4.44 -5.07 9.92
C THR A 163 -2.97 -5.51 9.93
N LYS A 164 -2.13 -4.76 10.63
CA LYS A 164 -0.74 -5.15 10.90
C LYS A 164 -0.65 -6.49 11.63
N SER A 165 -1.61 -6.78 12.51
CA SER A 165 -1.67 -8.06 13.22
C SER A 165 -1.91 -9.23 12.27
N GLU A 166 -2.86 -9.10 11.34
CA GLU A 166 -3.14 -10.12 10.31
C GLU A 166 -1.93 -10.33 9.39
N ILE A 167 -1.30 -9.24 8.94
CA ILE A 167 -0.07 -9.32 8.13
C ILE A 167 1.04 -10.03 8.92
N ARG A 168 1.30 -9.63 10.18
CA ARG A 168 2.28 -10.28 11.05
C ARG A 168 2.01 -11.78 11.20
N ASN A 169 0.76 -12.17 11.44
CA ASN A 169 0.38 -13.58 11.61
C ASN A 169 0.57 -14.39 10.33
N LYS A 170 0.26 -13.82 9.16
CA LYS A 170 0.52 -14.45 7.87
C LYS A 170 2.02 -14.65 7.65
N ILE A 171 2.83 -13.61 7.91
CA ILE A 171 4.28 -13.69 7.72
C ILE A 171 4.92 -14.71 8.67
N ASN A 172 4.55 -14.70 9.95
CA ASN A 172 5.04 -15.65 10.95
C ASN A 172 4.67 -17.11 10.64
N SER A 173 3.46 -17.35 10.13
CA SER A 173 2.97 -18.72 9.91
C SER A 173 3.46 -19.34 8.61
N SER A 174 3.70 -18.52 7.59
CA SER A 174 3.96 -18.99 6.22
C SER A 174 5.37 -18.71 5.71
N TYR A 175 6.11 -17.76 6.28
CA TYR A 175 7.38 -17.28 5.72
C TYR A 175 8.51 -17.21 6.75
N TYR A 176 8.56 -16.13 7.54
CA TYR A 176 9.69 -15.81 8.42
C TYR A 176 9.21 -15.56 9.84
N PRO A 177 9.90 -16.11 10.86
CA PRO A 177 9.64 -15.74 12.25
C PRO A 177 10.06 -14.28 12.49
N LEU A 178 9.13 -13.47 12.98
CA LEU A 178 9.30 -12.09 13.39
C LEU A 178 9.40 -12.01 14.92
N ASN A 179 10.34 -12.76 15.49
CA ASN A 179 10.57 -12.90 16.94
C ASN A 179 11.60 -11.91 17.50
N PHE A 180 11.73 -10.75 16.85
CA PHE A 180 12.65 -9.67 17.22
C PHE A 180 11.93 -8.32 17.13
N THR A 181 12.59 -7.28 17.62
CA THR A 181 12.19 -5.89 17.38
C THR A 181 13.28 -5.16 16.64
N ILE A 182 12.91 -4.14 15.86
CA ILE A 182 13.85 -3.28 15.15
C ILE A 182 14.86 -2.67 16.11
N ASP A 183 14.39 -2.18 17.26
CA ASP A 183 15.29 -1.61 18.25
C ASP A 183 16.24 -2.67 18.85
N GLY A 184 15.75 -3.89 19.08
CA GLY A 184 16.55 -4.99 19.61
C GLY A 184 17.68 -5.45 18.69
N ILE A 185 17.52 -5.34 17.36
CA ILE A 185 18.56 -5.72 16.39
C ILE A 185 19.44 -4.54 15.95
N ARG A 186 19.05 -3.30 16.25
CA ARG A 186 19.68 -2.08 15.73
C ARG A 186 21.19 -2.03 15.93
N VAL A 187 21.70 -2.53 17.05
CA VAL A 187 23.14 -2.50 17.37
C VAL A 187 23.92 -3.60 16.67
N SER A 188 23.32 -4.78 16.49
CA SER A 188 24.01 -5.98 16.00
C SER A 188 23.82 -6.24 14.51
N TYR A 189 22.73 -5.76 13.91
CA TYR A 189 22.40 -5.99 12.50
C TYR A 189 23.48 -5.42 11.57
N GLN A 190 23.89 -6.18 10.56
CA GLN A 190 24.96 -5.80 9.63
C GLN A 190 24.44 -5.86 8.20
N PHE A 191 25.19 -5.27 7.27
CA PHE A 191 24.92 -5.38 5.85
C PHE A 191 24.85 -6.85 5.42
N ASN A 192 23.76 -7.22 4.75
CA ASN A 192 23.51 -8.57 4.27
C ASN A 192 22.52 -8.53 3.10
N GLU A 193 22.95 -9.01 1.95
CA GLU A 193 22.16 -8.94 0.70
C GLU A 193 21.24 -10.15 0.52
N THR A 194 20.98 -10.95 1.56
CA THR A 194 20.12 -12.15 1.46
C THR A 194 18.67 -11.86 1.83
N CYS A 195 17.72 -12.56 1.20
CA CYS A 195 16.30 -12.42 1.51
C CYS A 195 16.00 -12.64 3.00
N GLN A 196 16.50 -13.74 3.58
CA GLN A 196 16.22 -14.13 4.95
C GLN A 196 16.81 -13.18 6.01
N GLU A 197 17.80 -12.37 5.64
CA GLU A 197 18.39 -11.36 6.52
C GLU A 197 17.98 -9.93 6.15
N THR A 198 17.10 -9.71 5.16
CA THR A 198 16.59 -8.37 4.79
C THR A 198 15.06 -8.27 4.90
N VAL A 199 14.35 -9.23 4.32
CA VAL A 199 12.88 -9.21 4.20
C VAL A 199 12.19 -9.21 5.56
N PRO A 200 12.52 -10.08 6.54
CA PRO A 200 11.83 -10.04 7.83
C PRO A 200 12.08 -8.72 8.58
N GLN A 201 13.26 -8.11 8.46
CA GLN A 201 13.60 -6.82 9.07
C GLN A 201 12.81 -5.69 8.41
N ALA A 202 12.70 -5.68 7.08
CA ALA A 202 11.90 -4.70 6.35
C ALA A 202 10.40 -4.79 6.70
N ILE A 203 9.85 -6.00 6.80
CA ILE A 203 8.47 -6.22 7.22
C ILE A 203 8.27 -5.78 8.68
N ALA A 204 9.19 -6.14 9.58
CA ALA A 204 9.14 -5.72 10.99
C ALA A 204 9.19 -4.18 11.13
N ALA A 205 10.01 -3.50 10.33
CA ALA A 205 10.08 -2.04 10.31
C ALA A 205 8.75 -1.39 9.91
N PHE A 206 8.08 -1.94 8.90
CA PHE A 206 6.71 -1.54 8.58
C PHE A 206 5.77 -1.80 9.77
N LEU A 207 5.78 -3.01 10.34
CA LEU A 207 4.85 -3.40 11.39
C LEU A 207 5.00 -2.53 12.66
N GLU A 208 6.20 -2.09 13.00
CA GLU A 208 6.48 -1.22 14.15
C GLU A 208 6.22 0.28 13.91
N SER A 209 6.03 0.71 12.66
CA SER A 209 5.88 2.12 12.32
C SER A 209 4.50 2.73 12.66
N GLY A 210 4.43 4.06 12.77
CA GLY A 210 3.19 4.82 12.96
C GLY A 210 2.65 5.52 11.71
N SER A 211 3.50 5.76 10.72
CA SER A 211 3.19 6.48 9.47
C SER A 211 4.13 6.04 8.36
N PHE A 212 3.88 6.49 7.12
CA PHE A 212 4.76 6.22 5.98
C PHE A 212 6.20 6.73 6.22
N GLU A 213 6.35 7.99 6.65
CA GLU A 213 7.67 8.55 6.96
C GLU A 213 8.34 7.81 8.12
N ASP A 214 7.60 7.47 9.17
CA ASP A 214 8.15 6.70 10.29
C ASP A 214 8.56 5.29 9.88
N ALA A 215 7.88 4.67 8.91
CA ALA A 215 8.29 3.39 8.31
C ALA A 215 9.66 3.50 7.64
N ILE A 216 9.85 4.50 6.76
CA ILE A 216 11.16 4.74 6.12
C ILE A 216 12.23 5.04 7.17
N ARG A 217 11.94 5.89 8.16
CA ARG A 217 12.88 6.18 9.24
C ARG A 217 13.23 4.94 10.06
N THR A 218 12.24 4.10 10.36
CA THR A 218 12.44 2.85 11.10
C THR A 218 13.35 1.92 10.33
N ALA A 219 13.08 1.71 9.04
CA ALA A 219 13.91 0.91 8.14
C ALA A 219 15.37 1.37 8.12
N ILE A 220 15.62 2.62 7.74
CA ILE A 220 16.99 3.18 7.67
C ILE A 220 17.70 3.12 9.02
N SER A 221 16.96 3.37 10.11
CA SER A 221 17.54 3.40 11.43
C SER A 221 18.06 2.05 11.93
N VAL A 222 17.66 0.94 11.29
CA VAL A 222 18.20 -0.40 11.55
C VAL A 222 19.62 -0.51 10.99
N GLY A 223 19.91 0.11 9.84
CA GLY A 223 21.13 -0.08 9.06
C GLY A 223 21.07 -1.33 8.17
N GLY A 224 22.24 -1.82 7.75
CA GLY A 224 22.37 -2.89 6.76
C GLY A 224 22.26 -2.38 5.33
N ASP A 225 21.71 -3.22 4.45
CA ASP A 225 21.37 -2.88 3.06
C ASP A 225 20.15 -1.93 3.06
N SER A 226 20.45 -0.63 3.18
CA SER A 226 19.51 0.35 3.70
C SER A 226 18.48 0.82 2.66
N ASP A 227 18.90 0.96 1.41
CA ASP A 227 18.05 1.14 0.24
C ASP A 227 17.11 -0.06 0.06
N THR A 228 17.63 -1.28 0.00
CA THR A 228 16.77 -2.47 -0.21
C THR A 228 15.76 -2.67 0.91
N LEU A 229 16.21 -2.57 2.16
CA LEU A 229 15.35 -2.69 3.33
C LEU A 229 14.26 -1.61 3.32
N ALA A 230 14.63 -0.36 3.03
CA ALA A 230 13.67 0.74 2.96
C ALA A 230 12.74 0.68 1.75
N ALA A 231 13.18 0.16 0.60
CA ALA A 231 12.35 -0.04 -0.58
C ALA A 231 11.23 -1.06 -0.29
N ILE A 232 11.57 -2.20 0.32
CA ILE A 232 10.61 -3.22 0.75
C ILE A 232 9.64 -2.64 1.80
N THR A 233 10.17 -2.00 2.85
CA THR A 233 9.34 -1.36 3.89
C THR A 233 8.43 -0.29 3.29
N GLY A 234 8.95 0.55 2.40
CA GLY A 234 8.25 1.65 1.74
C GLY A 234 7.13 1.16 0.85
N ALA A 235 7.31 0.05 0.13
CA ALA A 235 6.26 -0.56 -0.68
C ALA A 235 5.05 -1.01 0.17
N ILE A 236 5.32 -1.69 1.29
CA ILE A 236 4.27 -2.14 2.22
C ILE A 236 3.63 -0.93 2.91
N ALA A 237 4.43 0.04 3.32
CA ALA A 237 3.96 1.26 3.98
C ALA A 237 3.10 2.13 3.05
N GLU A 238 3.43 2.24 1.76
CA GLU A 238 2.56 2.90 0.78
C GLU A 238 1.22 2.20 0.67
N ALA A 239 1.22 0.87 0.55
CA ALA A 239 -0.01 0.10 0.46
C ALA A 239 -0.89 0.27 1.71
N TYR A 240 -0.26 0.34 2.89
CA TYR A 240 -0.97 0.43 4.16
C TYR A 240 -1.34 1.85 4.60
N TYR A 241 -0.50 2.86 4.38
CA TYR A 241 -0.73 4.24 4.83
C TYR A 241 -1.17 5.16 3.69
N GLY A 242 -0.68 4.93 2.48
CA GLY A 242 -0.54 5.95 1.45
C GLY A 242 0.76 6.74 1.60
N VAL A 243 1.06 7.60 0.63
CA VAL A 243 2.27 8.42 0.61
C VAL A 243 1.90 9.90 0.62
N PRO A 244 2.43 10.72 1.54
CA PRO A 244 2.25 12.17 1.53
C PRO A 244 2.69 12.79 0.21
N GLU A 245 1.86 13.67 -0.34
CA GLU A 245 2.07 14.24 -1.69
C GLU A 245 3.38 15.01 -1.82
N ILE A 246 3.85 15.64 -0.74
CA ILE A 246 5.15 16.33 -0.71
C ILE A 246 6.32 15.36 -0.91
N LEU A 247 6.25 14.15 -0.34
CA LEU A 247 7.28 13.13 -0.49
C LEU A 247 7.23 12.51 -1.90
N ARG A 248 6.02 12.26 -2.42
CA ARG A 248 5.82 11.81 -3.81
C ARG A 248 6.46 12.79 -4.79
N LYS A 249 6.06 14.07 -4.74
CA LYS A 249 6.58 15.10 -5.65
C LYS A 249 8.09 15.21 -5.58
N LYS A 250 8.67 15.11 -4.37
CA LYS A 250 10.12 15.19 -4.19
C LYS A 250 10.84 13.96 -4.75
N ALA A 251 10.32 12.75 -4.55
CA ALA A 251 10.92 11.54 -5.12
C ALA A 251 10.90 11.54 -6.65
N LEU A 252 9.81 12.02 -7.26
CA LEU A 252 9.70 12.10 -8.72
C LEU A 252 10.74 13.04 -9.37
N THR A 253 11.42 13.92 -8.62
CA THR A 253 12.52 14.73 -9.17
C THR A 253 13.84 13.97 -9.29
N TYR A 254 13.94 12.76 -8.75
CA TYR A 254 15.12 11.89 -8.84
C TYR A 254 15.02 10.89 -9.99
N LEU A 255 13.84 10.72 -10.59
CA LEU A 255 13.66 9.92 -11.80
C LEU A 255 14.01 10.77 -13.02
N ASP A 256 14.77 10.20 -13.95
CA ASP A 256 14.94 10.81 -15.27
C ASP A 256 13.65 10.67 -16.12
N ASP A 257 13.66 11.25 -17.32
CA ASP A 257 12.48 11.28 -18.19
C ASP A 257 11.99 9.87 -18.56
N GLU A 258 12.88 8.89 -18.70
CA GLU A 258 12.52 7.53 -19.09
C GLU A 258 11.86 6.77 -17.92
N LEU A 259 12.51 6.75 -16.75
CA LEU A 259 11.95 6.12 -15.55
C LEU A 259 10.65 6.80 -15.14
N ARG A 260 10.58 8.13 -15.29
CA ARG A 260 9.38 8.91 -15.00
C ARG A 260 8.22 8.56 -15.93
N ALA A 261 8.48 8.38 -17.22
CA ALA A 261 7.45 7.98 -18.17
C ALA A 261 6.84 6.61 -17.82
N ILE A 262 7.66 5.63 -17.42
CA ILE A 262 7.17 4.30 -16.97
C ILE A 262 6.33 4.44 -15.69
N TYR A 263 6.77 5.29 -14.76
CA TYR A 263 6.02 5.57 -13.53
C TYR A 263 4.63 6.16 -13.84
N ASP A 264 4.58 7.20 -14.67
CA ASP A 264 3.33 7.88 -15.01
C ASP A 264 2.37 6.92 -15.75
N GLU A 265 2.89 6.11 -16.68
CA GLU A 265 2.13 5.07 -17.38
C GLU A 265 1.57 3.99 -16.43
N TRP A 266 2.34 3.59 -15.42
CA TRP A 266 1.88 2.66 -14.38
C TRP A 266 0.75 3.24 -13.55
N CYS A 267 0.82 4.53 -13.20
CA CYS A 267 -0.27 5.21 -12.49
C CYS A 267 -1.58 5.15 -13.29
N GLU A 268 -1.54 5.52 -14.57
CA GLU A 268 -2.70 5.42 -15.47
C GLU A 268 -3.23 3.98 -15.59
N PHE A 269 -2.32 3.00 -15.74
CA PHE A 269 -2.68 1.60 -15.88
C PHE A 269 -3.38 1.04 -14.63
N THR A 270 -2.86 1.35 -13.45
CA THR A 270 -3.44 0.88 -12.18
C THR A 270 -4.78 1.53 -11.88
N GLU A 271 -4.95 2.82 -12.18
CA GLU A 271 -6.24 3.50 -12.10
C GLU A 271 -7.29 2.84 -13.00
N ALA A 272 -6.92 2.45 -14.23
CA ALA A 272 -7.83 1.79 -15.16
C ALA A 272 -8.18 0.33 -14.77
N ARG A 273 -7.24 -0.42 -14.19
CA ARG A 273 -7.41 -1.85 -13.87
C ARG A 273 -8.13 -2.09 -12.54
N HIS A 274 -8.13 -1.11 -11.65
CA HIS A 274 -8.94 -1.15 -10.45
C HIS A 274 -10.20 -0.28 -10.63
N PRO A 275 -11.24 -0.72 -11.36
CA PRO A 275 -12.58 -0.38 -10.90
C PRO A 275 -12.68 -1.08 -9.55
N LEU A 276 -12.28 -0.33 -8.53
CA LEU A 276 -12.33 -0.64 -7.12
C LEU A 276 -13.50 -1.59 -6.88
N THR A 277 -13.32 -2.66 -6.07
CA THR A 277 -14.49 -3.28 -5.44
C THR A 277 -15.35 -2.13 -4.92
N LYS A 278 -16.67 -2.25 -5.00
CA LYS A 278 -17.55 -1.07 -5.00
C LYS A 278 -17.26 -0.11 -3.84
N PHE A 279 -16.73 -0.59 -2.72
CA PHE A 279 -16.34 0.23 -1.57
C PHE A 279 -14.85 0.26 -1.25
N LYS A 280 -13.94 -0.26 -2.08
CA LYS A 280 -12.49 -0.34 -1.83
C LYS A 280 -11.87 0.99 -1.37
N MET A 281 -12.30 2.10 -1.97
CA MET A 281 -11.88 3.46 -1.60
C MET A 281 -12.09 3.71 -0.10
N LEU A 282 -13.15 3.15 0.48
CA LEU A 282 -13.50 3.29 1.89
C LEU A 282 -12.96 2.12 2.73
N THR A 283 -13.02 0.89 2.23
CA THR A 283 -12.64 -0.30 3.00
C THR A 283 -11.13 -0.44 3.19
N LYS A 284 -10.30 0.26 2.38
CA LYS A 284 -8.85 0.36 2.60
C LYS A 284 -8.48 0.99 3.95
N TYR A 285 -9.40 1.70 4.61
CA TYR A 285 -9.17 2.28 5.94
C TYR A 285 -9.35 1.28 7.09
N ILE A 286 -9.91 0.08 6.85
CA ILE A 286 -10.21 -0.90 7.92
C ILE A 286 -8.96 -1.22 8.75
N GLY A 287 -7.85 -1.58 8.10
CA GLY A 287 -6.57 -1.82 8.75
C GLY A 287 -6.09 -0.58 9.52
N LYS A 288 -6.03 0.56 8.81
CA LYS A 288 -5.55 1.85 9.33
C LYS A 288 -6.27 2.32 10.59
N LEU A 289 -7.58 2.07 10.67
CA LEU A 289 -8.43 2.45 11.81
C LEU A 289 -8.38 1.42 12.95
N SER A 290 -8.09 0.15 12.65
CA SER A 290 -8.01 -0.90 13.69
C SER A 290 -6.74 -0.79 14.53
N ASP A 291 -5.63 -0.35 13.93
CA ASP A 291 -4.31 -0.33 14.58
C ASP A 291 -3.99 1.03 15.24
N ARG A 292 -4.98 1.91 15.43
CA ARG A 292 -4.78 3.31 15.81
C ARG A 292 -5.67 3.72 17.00
N ALA A 293 -5.11 4.53 17.90
CA ALA A 293 -5.80 5.10 19.05
C ALA A 293 -6.09 6.61 18.95
N TYR A 294 -5.45 7.32 17.99
CA TYR A 294 -5.52 8.77 17.86
C TYR A 294 -6.22 9.22 16.57
N PHE A 295 -7.21 10.09 16.71
CA PHE A 295 -8.05 10.59 15.61
C PHE A 295 -8.18 12.13 15.58
N GLY A 296 -7.58 12.83 16.54
CA GLY A 296 -7.67 14.28 16.69
C GLY A 296 -7.94 14.71 18.14
N ASP A 297 -7.76 16.00 18.39
CA ASP A 297 -7.92 16.64 19.70
C ASP A 297 -8.89 17.82 19.65
N TRP A 298 -9.52 18.09 20.79
CA TRP A 298 -10.21 19.36 21.00
C TRP A 298 -9.22 20.49 21.14
N VAL A 299 -9.48 21.58 20.43
CA VAL A 299 -8.77 22.85 20.55
C VAL A 299 -9.69 23.82 21.27
N PHE A 300 -9.19 24.38 22.37
CA PHE A 300 -9.87 25.41 23.15
C PHE A 300 -9.11 26.73 22.98
N ASP A 301 -9.86 27.81 22.84
CA ASP A 301 -9.30 29.16 22.76
C ASP A 301 -9.17 29.74 24.17
N ASP A 302 -8.00 29.57 24.74
CA ASP A 302 -7.61 30.10 26.06
C ASP A 302 -6.89 31.46 25.95
N GLU A 303 -6.59 31.92 24.73
CA GLU A 303 -5.80 33.14 24.48
C GLU A 303 -6.66 34.38 24.23
N ASN A 304 -7.79 34.24 23.53
CA ASN A 304 -8.67 35.36 23.23
C ASN A 304 -9.66 35.62 24.39
N ASP A 305 -9.91 36.90 24.69
CA ASP A 305 -10.76 37.31 25.81
C ASP A 305 -12.24 37.50 25.45
N GLY A 306 -12.58 37.42 24.16
CA GLY A 306 -13.94 37.60 23.65
C GLY A 306 -14.30 39.06 23.36
N SER A 307 -13.35 39.99 23.44
CA SER A 307 -13.52 41.36 22.99
C SER A 307 -13.66 41.44 21.47
N SER A 308 -14.06 42.62 20.96
CA SER A 308 -14.11 42.86 19.52
C SER A 308 -12.73 42.83 18.85
N GLU A 309 -11.66 43.11 19.62
CA GLU A 309 -10.28 43.06 19.14
C GLU A 309 -9.70 41.64 19.22
N HIS A 310 -10.16 40.82 20.17
CA HIS A 310 -9.76 39.42 20.37
C HIS A 310 -10.98 38.51 20.53
N PRO A 311 -11.72 38.24 19.43
CA PRO A 311 -12.92 37.41 19.48
C PRO A 311 -12.56 35.97 19.84
N LYS A 312 -13.31 35.38 20.78
CA LYS A 312 -13.14 33.96 21.14
C LYS A 312 -13.58 33.05 19.99
N GLN A 313 -12.70 32.12 19.64
CA GLN A 313 -13.03 31.01 18.78
C GLN A 313 -13.78 29.95 19.57
N MET A 314 -14.90 29.46 19.02
CA MET A 314 -15.61 28.33 19.60
C MET A 314 -14.72 27.09 19.59
N PRO A 315 -14.79 26.22 20.62
CA PRO A 315 -14.05 24.96 20.63
C PRO A 315 -14.32 24.15 19.37
N PHE A 316 -13.28 23.55 18.82
CA PHE A 316 -13.40 22.71 17.63
C PHE A 316 -12.47 21.50 17.71
N VAL A 317 -12.76 20.47 16.94
CA VAL A 317 -11.88 19.31 16.83
C VAL A 317 -10.87 19.52 15.70
N LYS A 318 -9.58 19.45 16.04
CA LYS A 318 -8.51 19.35 15.07
C LYS A 318 -8.30 17.88 14.71
N TYR A 319 -8.93 17.45 13.62
CA TYR A 319 -8.79 16.09 13.10
C TYR A 319 -7.39 15.76 12.60
N ASP A 320 -6.99 14.51 12.85
CA ASP A 320 -5.82 13.90 12.25
C ASP A 320 -5.95 13.82 10.72
N GLU A 321 -4.81 13.78 10.02
CA GLU A 321 -4.74 13.70 8.57
C GLU A 321 -5.51 12.50 7.99
N LEU A 322 -5.47 11.34 8.66
CA LEU A 322 -6.18 10.15 8.21
C LEU A 322 -7.70 10.34 8.20
N VAL A 323 -8.24 11.02 9.22
CA VAL A 323 -9.67 11.30 9.32
C VAL A 323 -10.08 12.28 8.23
N LYS A 324 -9.26 13.30 7.95
CA LYS A 324 -9.50 14.24 6.85
C LYS A 324 -9.51 13.53 5.50
N MET A 325 -8.50 12.71 5.22
CA MET A 325 -8.44 11.90 4.01
C MET A 325 -9.65 10.98 3.84
N PHE A 326 -10.08 10.32 4.92
CA PHE A 326 -11.28 9.49 4.89
C PHE A 326 -12.54 10.29 4.52
N VAL A 327 -12.72 11.47 5.12
CA VAL A 327 -13.88 12.33 4.84
C VAL A 327 -13.85 12.83 3.39
N ASP A 328 -12.70 13.26 2.90
CA ASP A 328 -12.52 13.75 1.52
C ASP A 328 -12.80 12.64 0.51
N GLU A 329 -12.23 11.46 0.70
CA GLU A 329 -12.48 10.30 -0.18
C GLU A 329 -13.92 9.78 -0.08
N PHE A 330 -14.56 9.89 1.10
CA PHE A 330 -15.99 9.58 1.21
C PHE A 330 -16.84 10.55 0.39
N TYR A 331 -16.51 11.84 0.35
CA TYR A 331 -17.19 12.80 -0.51
C TYR A 331 -16.95 12.52 -1.99
N GLN A 332 -15.71 12.19 -2.38
CA GLN A 332 -15.39 11.78 -3.76
C GLN A 332 -16.19 10.54 -4.16
N PHE A 333 -16.25 9.53 -3.29
CA PHE A 333 -17.06 8.33 -3.48
C PHE A 333 -18.54 8.66 -3.69
N SER A 334 -19.10 9.52 -2.83
CA SER A 334 -20.50 9.95 -2.93
C SER A 334 -20.80 10.70 -4.23
N GLN A 335 -19.83 11.41 -4.80
CA GLN A 335 -20.00 12.15 -6.06
C GLN A 335 -19.91 11.23 -7.28
N SER A 336 -19.00 10.25 -7.25
CA SER A 336 -18.83 9.28 -8.34
C SER A 336 -19.91 8.20 -8.37
N HIS A 337 -20.66 7.99 -7.28
CA HIS A 337 -21.72 6.98 -7.17
C HIS A 337 -23.09 7.57 -6.82
N PRO A 338 -23.70 8.37 -7.73
CA PRO A 338 -24.99 9.03 -7.49
C PRO A 338 -26.16 8.05 -7.29
N GLU A 339 -26.01 6.79 -7.70
CA GLU A 339 -27.03 5.73 -7.53
C GLU A 339 -27.39 5.48 -6.06
N TYR A 340 -26.48 5.77 -5.13
CA TYR A 340 -26.72 5.66 -3.68
C TYR A 340 -27.57 6.79 -3.10
N LYS A 341 -27.78 7.89 -3.84
CA LYS A 341 -28.66 9.01 -3.45
C LYS A 341 -28.33 9.59 -2.06
N LEU A 342 -27.05 9.63 -1.67
CA LEU A 342 -26.61 10.04 -0.33
C LEU A 342 -26.96 11.49 0.04
N MET A 343 -27.32 12.33 -0.92
CA MET A 343 -27.87 13.68 -0.65
C MET A 343 -29.22 13.63 0.08
N LYS A 344 -29.93 12.49 0.01
CA LYS A 344 -31.20 12.22 0.71
C LYS A 344 -31.02 11.19 1.83
N TYR A 345 -29.85 11.18 2.49
CA TYR A 345 -29.52 10.20 3.54
C TYR A 345 -30.58 10.09 4.63
N HIS A 346 -31.27 11.17 5.01
CA HIS A 346 -32.34 11.14 6.01
C HIS A 346 -33.51 10.23 5.60
N LEU A 347 -33.95 10.26 4.34
CA LEU A 347 -35.02 9.38 3.84
C LEU A 347 -34.56 7.92 3.83
N ILE A 348 -33.30 7.68 3.43
CA ILE A 348 -32.71 6.34 3.45
C ILE A 348 -32.70 5.79 4.88
N LEU A 349 -32.27 6.59 5.86
CA LEU A 349 -32.25 6.14 7.26
C LEU A 349 -33.67 5.86 7.78
N GLU A 350 -34.65 6.69 7.42
CA GLU A 350 -36.06 6.50 7.77
C GLU A 350 -36.64 5.19 7.20
N ASP A 351 -36.36 4.89 5.93
CA ASP A 351 -36.82 3.65 5.27
C ASP A 351 -36.31 2.38 5.96
N TYR A 352 -35.13 2.45 6.59
CA TYR A 352 -34.52 1.34 7.33
C TYR A 352 -34.81 1.41 8.85
N GLY A 353 -35.63 2.38 9.29
CA GLY A 353 -35.96 2.59 10.70
C GLY A 353 -34.79 3.04 11.57
N VAL A 354 -33.72 3.56 10.98
CA VAL A 354 -32.55 4.08 11.69
C VAL A 354 -32.79 5.55 12.05
N GLN A 355 -32.81 5.87 13.33
CA GLN A 355 -33.00 7.26 13.77
C GLN A 355 -31.75 8.09 13.42
N PRO A 356 -31.89 9.26 12.75
CA PRO A 356 -30.76 10.11 12.36
C PRO A 356 -30.29 10.95 13.56
N ASN A 357 -29.90 10.28 14.64
CA ASN A 357 -29.31 10.87 15.84
C ASN A 357 -28.25 9.92 16.40
N THR A 358 -27.48 10.39 17.38
CA THR A 358 -26.36 9.65 17.97
C THR A 358 -26.73 8.26 18.47
N ALA A 359 -27.87 8.11 19.17
CA ALA A 359 -28.30 6.83 19.71
C ALA A 359 -28.76 5.87 18.60
N GLY A 360 -29.56 6.35 17.65
CA GLY A 360 -30.04 5.55 16.52
C GLY A 360 -28.92 5.02 15.63
N LEU A 361 -27.90 5.83 15.37
CA LEU A 361 -26.73 5.41 14.61
C LEU A 361 -25.87 4.38 15.35
N ARG A 362 -25.77 4.50 16.68
CA ARG A 362 -25.03 3.54 17.54
C ARG A 362 -25.72 2.19 17.64
N ASP A 363 -27.03 2.20 17.83
CA ASP A 363 -27.83 1.00 18.13
C ASP A 363 -28.27 0.24 16.86
N ALA A 364 -27.97 0.77 15.68
CA ALA A 364 -28.30 0.13 14.42
C ALA A 364 -27.69 -1.28 14.29
N LYS A 365 -28.51 -2.23 13.85
CA LYS A 365 -28.12 -3.62 13.56
C LYS A 365 -27.40 -3.70 12.21
N VAL A 366 -26.16 -3.22 12.20
CA VAL A 366 -25.29 -3.04 11.01
C VAL A 366 -25.25 -4.28 10.11
N GLU A 367 -25.24 -5.48 10.68
CA GLU A 367 -25.23 -6.77 9.98
C GLU A 367 -26.45 -7.02 9.09
N LEU A 368 -27.58 -6.34 9.35
CA LEU A 368 -28.81 -6.43 8.56
C LEU A 368 -28.93 -5.33 7.49
N LEU A 369 -28.07 -4.31 7.56
CA LEU A 369 -28.13 -3.17 6.66
C LEU A 369 -27.38 -3.45 5.36
N ASP A 370 -27.86 -2.89 4.26
CA ASP A 370 -27.17 -2.91 2.99
C ASP A 370 -26.21 -1.72 2.84
N ALA A 371 -25.51 -1.67 1.71
CA ALA A 371 -24.52 -0.64 1.47
C ALA A 371 -25.13 0.77 1.42
N GLN A 372 -26.34 0.94 0.89
CA GLN A 372 -26.96 2.25 0.77
C GLN A 372 -27.23 2.85 2.15
N CYS A 373 -27.77 2.04 3.07
CA CYS A 373 -28.03 2.49 4.43
C CYS A 373 -26.72 2.76 5.19
N ILE A 374 -25.71 1.90 5.08
CA ILE A 374 -24.40 2.12 5.72
C ILE A 374 -23.74 3.43 5.24
N LEU A 375 -23.75 3.69 3.94
CA LEU A 375 -23.22 4.94 3.39
C LEU A 375 -24.05 6.15 3.84
N ALA A 376 -25.37 6.02 3.96
CA ALA A 376 -26.23 7.08 4.50
C ALA A 376 -25.89 7.41 5.97
N MET A 377 -25.57 6.39 6.78
CA MET A 377 -25.10 6.59 8.17
C MET A 377 -23.77 7.36 8.23
N ILE A 378 -22.81 7.02 7.35
CA ILE A 378 -21.53 7.75 7.24
C ILE A 378 -21.77 9.20 6.77
N MET A 379 -22.63 9.41 5.78
CA MET A 379 -22.98 10.77 5.33
C MET A 379 -23.64 11.58 6.44
N CYS A 380 -24.53 10.96 7.22
CA CYS A 380 -25.21 11.59 8.35
C CYS A 380 -24.21 12.12 9.38
N ILE A 381 -23.26 11.28 9.80
CA ILE A 381 -22.27 11.66 10.83
C ILE A 381 -21.31 12.76 10.34
N ILE A 382 -20.83 12.66 9.08
CA ILE A 382 -19.96 13.67 8.49
C ILE A 382 -20.69 15.02 8.34
N ARG A 383 -21.99 15.00 8.01
CA ARG A 383 -22.80 16.22 7.91
C ARG A 383 -23.11 16.82 9.28
N PHE A 384 -23.36 16.01 10.30
CA PHE A 384 -23.58 16.50 11.66
C PHE A 384 -22.32 17.07 12.30
N GLU A 385 -21.13 16.56 11.96
CA GLU A 385 -19.88 17.16 12.46
C GLU A 385 -19.68 18.62 12.04
N ARG A 386 -20.36 19.09 10.98
CA ARG A 386 -20.33 20.51 10.61
C ARG A 386 -20.82 21.45 11.71
N PHE A 387 -21.56 20.94 12.69
CA PHE A 387 -22.01 21.69 13.86
C PHE A 387 -21.00 21.67 15.03
N GLY A 388 -19.85 20.99 14.87
CA GLY A 388 -18.68 21.13 15.74
C GLY A 388 -18.77 20.43 17.10
N GLU A 389 -19.61 19.41 17.23
CA GLU A 389 -19.83 18.72 18.52
C GLU A 389 -18.83 17.58 18.80
N GLY A 390 -17.86 17.33 17.90
CA GLY A 390 -16.90 16.22 18.04
C GLY A 390 -17.54 14.84 17.94
N LEU A 391 -18.71 14.75 17.34
CA LEU A 391 -19.48 13.53 17.16
C LEU A 391 -18.73 12.52 16.29
N LEU A 392 -18.15 12.98 15.18
CA LEU A 392 -17.32 12.16 14.30
C LEU A 392 -16.08 11.63 15.03
N LEU A 393 -15.48 12.45 15.91
CA LEU A 393 -14.32 12.02 16.71
C LEU A 393 -14.69 10.86 17.63
N ASN A 394 -15.84 10.95 18.30
CA ASN A 394 -16.35 9.89 19.16
C ASN A 394 -16.64 8.60 18.39
N PHE A 395 -17.23 8.71 17.19
CA PHE A 395 -17.54 7.53 16.36
C PHE A 395 -16.29 6.80 15.87
N PHE A 396 -15.20 7.52 15.60
CA PHE A 396 -13.90 6.90 15.34
C PHE A 396 -13.32 6.24 16.59
N LYS A 397 -13.29 6.93 17.73
CA LYS A 397 -12.77 6.39 19.01
C LYS A 397 -13.52 5.16 19.50
N GLU A 398 -14.84 5.13 19.30
CA GLU A 398 -15.73 4.02 19.66
C GLU A 398 -15.67 2.85 18.65
N GLY A 399 -14.94 2.99 17.53
CA GLY A 399 -14.82 1.95 16.51
C GLY A 399 -16.09 1.75 15.66
N ILE A 400 -17.04 2.69 15.69
CA ILE A 400 -18.32 2.58 14.96
C ILE A 400 -18.09 2.73 13.46
N ILE A 401 -17.28 3.71 13.03
CA ILE A 401 -16.92 3.86 11.61
C ILE A 401 -16.24 2.58 11.10
N LEU A 402 -15.33 2.01 11.89
CA LEU A 402 -14.66 0.75 11.57
C LEU A 402 -15.67 -0.40 11.39
N LYS A 403 -16.68 -0.51 12.26
CA LYS A 403 -17.76 -1.51 12.15
C LYS A 403 -18.53 -1.35 10.83
N TRP A 404 -18.84 -0.13 10.42
CA TRP A 404 -19.53 0.17 9.16
C TRP A 404 -18.67 -0.17 7.93
N LEU A 405 -17.38 0.17 7.94
CA LEU A 405 -16.48 -0.18 6.85
C LEU A 405 -16.29 -1.69 6.71
N LYS A 406 -16.19 -2.42 7.82
CA LYS A 406 -16.17 -3.90 7.81
C LYS A 406 -17.43 -4.47 7.17
N ARG A 407 -18.61 -3.89 7.42
CA ARG A 407 -19.85 -4.29 6.77
C ARG A 407 -19.84 -4.04 5.26
N LEU A 408 -19.37 -2.87 4.81
CA LEU A 408 -19.21 -2.60 3.37
C LEU A 408 -18.27 -3.63 2.71
N LYS A 409 -17.17 -3.98 3.38
CA LYS A 409 -16.26 -5.02 2.89
C LYS A 409 -16.94 -6.39 2.76
N THR A 410 -17.71 -6.80 3.78
CA THR A 410 -18.47 -8.07 3.71
C THR A 410 -19.47 -8.09 2.55
N ILE A 411 -20.13 -6.95 2.27
CA ILE A 411 -21.06 -6.83 1.14
C ILE A 411 -20.30 -6.99 -0.19
N ASP A 412 -19.20 -6.25 -0.38
CA ASP A 412 -18.33 -6.37 -1.56
C ASP A 412 -17.85 -7.82 -1.77
N ASP A 413 -17.34 -8.46 -0.71
CA ASP A 413 -16.84 -9.84 -0.78
C ASP A 413 -17.96 -10.82 -1.15
N SER A 414 -19.20 -10.62 -0.67
CA SER A 414 -20.34 -11.47 -0.98
C SER A 414 -20.89 -11.28 -2.40
N ASP A 415 -20.83 -10.07 -2.94
CA ASP A 415 -21.24 -9.76 -4.32
C ASP A 415 -20.26 -10.38 -5.34
N ILE A 416 -18.97 -10.45 -5.00
CA ILE A 416 -17.94 -11.14 -5.80
C ILE A 416 -18.22 -12.65 -5.86
N VAL A 417 -18.57 -13.27 -4.72
CA VAL A 417 -18.86 -14.71 -4.64
C VAL A 417 -20.17 -15.07 -5.36
N SER A 418 -21.18 -14.21 -5.29
CA SER A 418 -22.50 -14.46 -5.87
C SER A 418 -22.63 -14.10 -7.35
N ASN A 419 -21.77 -13.23 -7.88
CA ASN A 419 -21.78 -12.83 -9.29
C ASN A 419 -20.35 -12.82 -9.88
N PRO A 420 -19.79 -13.99 -10.26
CA PRO A 420 -18.43 -14.12 -10.77
C PRO A 420 -18.16 -13.32 -12.05
N ALA A 421 -19.21 -12.83 -12.72
CA ALA A 421 -19.12 -12.00 -13.92
C ALA A 421 -18.67 -10.56 -13.66
N ASN A 422 -18.70 -10.07 -12.40
CA ASN A 422 -18.15 -8.77 -11.99
C ASN A 422 -16.65 -8.83 -11.64
N ILE A 423 -16.05 -10.01 -11.77
CA ILE A 423 -14.60 -10.16 -11.76
C ILE A 423 -14.13 -9.81 -13.17
N PRO A 424 -13.17 -8.90 -13.37
CA PRO A 424 -12.58 -8.68 -14.69
C PRO A 424 -12.00 -10.01 -15.22
N ASN A 425 -12.79 -10.70 -16.04
CA ASN A 425 -12.57 -12.06 -16.55
C ASN A 425 -11.90 -13.04 -15.57
N GLN A 426 -12.69 -13.64 -14.66
CA GLN A 426 -12.42 -15.00 -14.20
C GLN A 426 -13.10 -15.99 -15.15
N SER A 427 -12.32 -16.72 -15.96
CA SER A 427 -12.82 -17.94 -16.59
C SER A 427 -12.70 -19.08 -15.60
N SER A 428 -13.81 -19.41 -14.97
CA SER A 428 -14.06 -20.73 -14.39
C SER A 428 -13.82 -21.82 -15.44
N LYS A 429 -13.07 -22.88 -15.10
CA LYS A 429 -13.68 -24.17 -14.68
C LYS A 429 -12.63 -25.27 -14.53
N ASP A 430 -12.79 -25.99 -13.43
CA ASP A 430 -12.36 -27.38 -13.23
C ASP A 430 -12.61 -28.26 -14.46
N LYS A 431 -11.59 -29.02 -14.83
CA LYS A 431 -11.66 -30.48 -15.01
C LYS A 431 -10.26 -31.10 -14.97
#